data_AF-A0A954W136-F1
#
_entry.id   AF-A0A954W136-F1
#
_cell.length_a   1.000
_cell.length_b   1.000
_cell.length_c   1.000
_cell.angle_alpha   90.00
_cell.angle_beta   90.00
_cell.angle_gamma   90.00
#
_symmetry.space_group_name_H-M   'P 1'
#
loop_
_entity.id
_entity.type
_entity.pdbx_description
1 polymer ?
#
loop_
_entity_poly.entity_id
_entity_poly.type
_entity_poly.pdbx_seq_one_letter_code
_entity_poly.pdbx_strand_id
1 'polypeptide(L)'
;MLPDMAAGCSMADMAAIDQVEDAWDAMGELIDVDRVIPVTYINSAASLKAFCGRHGGVVCTSSNAAAVLEWAFARGERVFFFPDQHLGRNTAKGMGVPLERMPVWDPYADEFGGLAAATVEASKVLLWKGHCSVHQMFQRSHVDQFRQQIPGVKILVHPECPMEVADAADIQGSTGRIIREVETAPAGTKWAIGTELHLVNRLKAEH
;
A
#
# COMPACT_ATOMS: atom_id res chain seq x y z
N MET A 1 -22.41 -16.33 4.07
CA MET A 1 -21.61 -17.58 4.01
C MET A 1 -20.46 -17.33 3.06
N LEU A 2 -19.23 -17.69 3.45
CA LEU A 2 -18.08 -17.78 2.55
C LEU A 2 -18.12 -19.18 1.89
N PRO A 3 -18.00 -19.29 0.56
CA PRO A 3 -18.07 -20.57 -0.15
C PRO A 3 -16.82 -21.43 0.06
N ASP A 4 -15.68 -20.81 0.35
CA ASP A 4 -14.42 -21.48 0.69
C ASP A 4 -13.80 -20.75 1.90
N MET A 5 -13.51 -21.51 2.96
CA MET A 5 -12.90 -20.98 4.18
C MET A 5 -11.40 -20.76 4.05
N ALA A 6 -10.75 -21.37 3.04
CA ALA A 6 -9.34 -21.14 2.73
C ALA A 6 -9.12 -19.90 1.84
N ALA A 7 -10.19 -19.28 1.34
CA ALA A 7 -10.10 -18.02 0.60
C ALA A 7 -9.60 -16.91 1.54
N GLY A 8 -8.32 -16.59 1.42
CA GLY A 8 -7.62 -15.58 2.23
C GLY A 8 -6.74 -14.68 1.38
N CYS A 9 -6.27 -13.59 1.99
CA CYS A 9 -5.29 -12.69 1.37
C CYS A 9 -3.95 -12.92 2.07
N SER A 10 -2.96 -13.44 1.35
CA SER A 10 -1.63 -13.73 1.92
C SER A 10 -0.99 -12.50 2.58
N MET A 11 -1.28 -11.30 2.08
CA MET A 11 -0.85 -10.03 2.66
C MET A 11 -1.54 -9.70 3.99
N ALA A 12 -2.80 -10.08 4.17
CA ALA A 12 -3.50 -9.87 5.44
C ALA A 12 -2.87 -10.67 6.59
N ASP A 13 -2.20 -11.78 6.25
CA ASP A 13 -1.49 -12.65 7.18
C ASP A 13 -0.03 -12.20 7.41
N MET A 14 0.46 -11.15 6.72
CA MET A 14 1.84 -10.64 6.88
C MET A 14 2.01 -9.71 8.08
N ALA A 15 0.92 -9.36 8.77
CA ALA A 15 0.95 -8.63 10.03
C ALA A 15 0.07 -9.36 11.04
N ALA A 16 0.71 -9.93 12.06
CA ALA A 16 0.00 -10.52 13.19
C ALA A 16 -0.21 -9.47 14.29
N ILE A 17 -1.27 -9.62 15.09
CA ILE A 17 -1.65 -8.61 16.09
C ILE A 17 -0.60 -8.46 17.19
N ASP A 18 -0.04 -9.58 17.64
CA ASP A 18 1.07 -9.64 18.59
C ASP A 18 2.28 -8.87 18.07
N GLN A 19 2.69 -9.10 16.82
CA GLN A 19 3.81 -8.37 16.22
C GLN A 19 3.53 -6.86 16.12
N VAL A 20 2.29 -6.47 15.86
CA VAL A 20 1.90 -5.05 15.75
C VAL A 20 1.86 -4.39 17.13
N GLU A 21 1.41 -5.09 18.17
CA GLU A 21 1.45 -4.62 19.56
C GLU A 21 2.90 -4.52 20.04
N ASP A 22 3.75 -5.52 19.78
CA ASP A 22 5.19 -5.48 20.09
C ASP A 22 5.90 -4.30 19.40
N ALA A 23 5.60 -4.07 18.11
CA ALA A 23 6.14 -2.93 17.38
C ALA A 23 5.66 -1.59 17.96
N TRP A 24 4.40 -1.53 18.40
CA TRP A 24 3.83 -0.35 19.04
C TRP A 24 4.52 -0.01 20.36
N ASP A 25 4.74 -1.02 21.21
CA ASP A 25 5.43 -0.86 22.49
C ASP A 25 6.89 -0.47 22.28
N ALA A 26 7.60 -1.13 21.35
CA ALA A 26 8.99 -0.79 21.02
C ALA A 26 9.12 0.64 20.45
N MET A 27 8.17 1.09 19.61
CA MET A 27 8.13 2.50 19.19
C MET A 27 7.93 3.45 20.38
N GLY A 28 7.12 3.06 21.36
CA GLY A 28 6.85 3.84 22.58
C GLY A 28 8.08 4.13 23.43
N GLU A 29 9.16 3.35 23.28
CA GLU A 29 10.43 3.64 23.94
C GLU A 29 11.18 4.84 23.32
N LEU A 30 10.90 5.16 22.06
CA LEU A 30 11.62 6.17 21.29
C LEU A 30 10.78 7.41 20.97
N ILE A 31 9.46 7.23 20.78
CA ILE A 31 8.55 8.28 20.34
C ILE A 31 7.26 8.27 21.14
N ASP A 32 6.63 9.45 21.24
CA ASP A 32 5.29 9.60 21.79
C ASP A 32 4.25 8.94 20.86
N VAL A 33 3.81 7.73 21.23
CA VAL A 33 2.85 6.92 20.47
C VAL A 33 1.45 7.52 20.45
N ASP A 34 1.09 8.41 21.38
CA ASP A 34 -0.19 9.14 21.34
C ASP A 34 -0.26 10.12 20.15
N ARG A 35 0.89 10.45 19.56
CA ARG A 35 1.03 11.26 18.35
C ARG A 35 1.18 10.43 17.07
N VAL A 36 1.09 9.11 17.17
CA VAL A 36 1.13 8.19 16.03
C VAL A 36 -0.29 7.77 15.67
N ILE A 37 -0.64 7.86 14.39
CA ILE A 37 -1.94 7.40 13.88
C ILE A 37 -1.76 6.05 13.18
N PRO A 38 -2.25 4.93 13.73
CA PRO A 38 -2.17 3.65 13.05
C PRO A 38 -3.22 3.56 11.94
N VAL A 39 -2.77 3.23 10.74
CA VAL A 39 -3.62 3.07 9.56
C VAL A 39 -3.44 1.66 9.03
N THR A 40 -4.53 0.90 9.00
CA THR A 40 -4.52 -0.45 8.43
C THR A 40 -5.26 -0.51 7.11
N TYR A 41 -4.70 -1.19 6.12
CA TYR A 41 -5.39 -1.47 4.87
C TYR A 41 -6.51 -2.50 5.10
N ILE A 42 -7.60 -2.44 4.31
CA ILE A 42 -8.78 -3.31 4.44
C ILE A 42 -8.42 -4.81 4.39
N ASN A 43 -7.38 -5.15 3.62
CA ASN A 43 -6.79 -6.49 3.53
C ASN A 43 -5.91 -6.76 4.77
N SER A 44 -6.57 -6.92 5.91
CA SER A 44 -5.97 -7.16 7.23
C SER A 44 -6.91 -7.96 8.13
N ALA A 45 -6.38 -8.58 9.18
CA ALA A 45 -7.20 -9.26 10.17
C ALA A 45 -8.15 -8.29 10.91
N ALA A 46 -9.25 -8.81 11.45
CA ALA A 46 -10.18 -8.01 12.25
C ALA A 46 -9.53 -7.47 13.54
N SER A 47 -8.59 -8.21 14.12
CA SER A 47 -7.79 -7.80 15.28
C SER A 47 -7.00 -6.52 15.01
N LEU A 48 -6.38 -6.40 13.82
CA LEU A 48 -5.65 -5.22 13.38
C LEU A 48 -6.55 -3.99 13.20
N LYS A 49 -7.77 -4.19 12.71
CA LYS A 49 -8.79 -3.12 12.63
C LYS A 49 -9.20 -2.66 14.04
N ALA A 50 -9.37 -3.60 14.96
CA ALA A 50 -9.67 -3.29 16.36
C ALA A 50 -8.52 -2.55 17.05
N PHE A 51 -7.27 -2.94 16.77
CA PHE A 51 -6.07 -2.22 17.21
C PHE A 51 -6.10 -0.76 16.74
N CYS A 52 -6.27 -0.51 15.42
CA CYS A 52 -6.44 0.84 14.90
C CYS A 52 -7.54 1.61 15.65
N GLY A 53 -8.71 1.00 15.85
CA GLY A 53 -9.83 1.64 16.56
C GLY A 53 -9.50 2.02 18.01
N ARG A 54 -8.74 1.18 18.75
CA ARG A 54 -8.33 1.46 20.14
C ARG A 54 -7.33 2.62 20.23
N HIS A 55 -6.46 2.76 19.23
CA HIS A 55 -5.39 3.76 19.19
C HIS A 55 -5.75 4.99 18.33
N GLY A 56 -7.04 5.29 18.15
CA GLY A 56 -7.50 6.48 17.41
C GLY A 56 -7.18 6.48 15.91
N GLY A 57 -6.83 5.33 15.37
CA GLY A 57 -6.51 5.07 13.97
C GLY A 57 -7.72 4.76 13.09
N VAL A 58 -7.45 4.28 11.87
CA VAL A 58 -8.50 4.08 10.86
C VAL A 58 -8.13 2.97 9.86
N VAL A 59 -9.16 2.39 9.22
CA VAL A 59 -9.03 1.45 8.11
C VAL A 59 -9.08 2.19 6.78
N CYS A 60 -8.17 1.88 5.86
CA CYS A 60 -8.14 2.45 4.51
C CYS A 60 -8.37 1.38 3.42
N THR A 61 -8.57 1.85 2.20
CA THR A 61 -8.58 1.06 0.96
C THR A 61 -7.63 1.72 -0.04
N SER A 62 -7.27 1.05 -1.14
CA SER A 62 -6.50 1.68 -2.21
C SER A 62 -7.22 2.86 -2.87
N SER A 63 -8.55 2.97 -2.71
CA SER A 63 -9.36 4.05 -3.28
C SER A 63 -9.40 5.33 -2.42
N ASN A 64 -9.12 5.23 -1.12
CA ASN A 64 -9.20 6.37 -0.19
C ASN A 64 -7.93 6.57 0.65
N ALA A 65 -6.85 5.84 0.37
CA ALA A 65 -5.59 5.93 1.12
C ALA A 65 -5.07 7.37 1.25
N ALA A 66 -5.11 8.17 0.18
CA ALA A 66 -4.66 9.56 0.20
C ALA A 66 -5.49 10.43 1.17
N ALA A 67 -6.82 10.33 1.12
CA ALA A 67 -7.71 11.04 2.03
C ALA A 67 -7.53 10.59 3.49
N VAL A 68 -7.26 9.30 3.71
CA VAL A 68 -6.95 8.76 5.04
C VAL A 68 -5.61 9.29 5.57
N LEU A 69 -4.56 9.32 4.75
CA LEU A 69 -3.26 9.86 5.17
C LEU A 69 -3.34 11.36 5.46
N GLU A 70 -4.09 12.12 4.66
CA GLU A 70 -4.35 13.54 4.92
C GLU A 70 -5.06 13.73 6.27
N TRP A 71 -6.13 12.95 6.50
CA TRP A 71 -6.86 12.95 7.77
C TRP A 71 -5.96 12.60 8.97
N ALA A 72 -5.03 11.65 8.78
CA ALA A 72 -4.11 11.19 9.82
C ALA A 72 -3.04 12.24 10.13
N PHE A 73 -2.44 12.87 9.11
CA PHE A 73 -1.45 13.93 9.28
C PHE A 73 -2.02 15.20 9.94
N ALA A 74 -3.34 15.41 9.86
CA ALA A 74 -4.02 16.49 10.57
C ALA A 74 -4.23 16.20 12.07
N ARG A 75 -4.03 14.96 12.53
CA ARG A 75 -4.34 14.50 13.90
C ARG A 75 -3.11 14.05 14.68
N GLY A 76 -2.13 13.50 13.98
CA GLY A 76 -0.88 13.05 14.59
C GLY A 76 0.33 13.51 13.79
N GLU A 77 1.50 13.31 14.39
CA GLU A 77 2.76 13.67 13.79
C GLU A 77 3.23 12.62 12.78
N ARG A 78 2.87 11.35 13.01
CA ARG A 78 3.35 10.20 12.23
C ARG A 78 2.21 9.24 11.94
N VAL A 79 2.35 8.48 10.87
CA VAL A 79 1.46 7.36 10.53
C VAL A 79 2.22 6.06 10.69
N PHE A 80 1.60 5.06 11.32
CA PHE A 80 2.06 3.68 11.27
C PHE A 80 1.17 2.90 10.30
N PHE A 81 1.69 2.55 9.13
CA PHE A 81 0.91 2.01 8.02
C PHE A 81 1.18 0.53 7.79
N PHE A 82 0.15 -0.31 7.81
CA PHE A 82 0.27 -1.76 7.68
C PHE A 82 -0.93 -2.41 6.97
N PRO A 83 -0.80 -3.64 6.44
CA PRO A 83 0.45 -4.38 6.26
C PRO A 83 1.23 -3.97 5.01
N ASP A 84 0.63 -3.26 4.05
CA ASP A 84 1.24 -3.03 2.74
C ASP A 84 2.16 -1.79 2.70
N GLN A 85 3.47 -2.02 2.60
CA GLN A 85 4.44 -0.94 2.46
C GLN A 85 4.29 -0.14 1.16
N HIS A 86 3.89 -0.78 0.06
CA HIS A 86 3.84 -0.15 -1.26
C HIS A 86 2.64 0.79 -1.36
N LEU A 87 1.47 0.35 -0.89
CA LEU A 87 0.30 1.23 -0.82
C LEU A 87 0.60 2.46 0.04
N GLY A 88 1.16 2.26 1.25
CA GLY A 88 1.53 3.37 2.14
C GLY A 88 2.56 4.30 1.51
N ARG A 89 3.65 3.74 0.98
CA ARG A 89 4.76 4.51 0.37
C ARG A 89 4.32 5.28 -0.86
N ASN A 90 3.68 4.63 -1.81
CA ASN A 90 3.31 5.26 -3.08
C ASN A 90 2.29 6.39 -2.85
N THR A 91 1.35 6.18 -1.93
CA THR A 91 0.40 7.22 -1.53
C THR A 91 1.11 8.40 -0.86
N ALA A 92 1.90 8.15 0.18
CA ALA A 92 2.60 9.20 0.92
C ALA A 92 3.62 9.97 0.06
N LYS A 93 4.34 9.26 -0.83
CA LYS A 93 5.23 9.86 -1.83
C LYS A 93 4.48 10.79 -2.77
N GLY A 94 3.31 10.36 -3.27
CA GLY A 94 2.43 11.20 -4.10
C GLY A 94 1.92 12.46 -3.37
N MET A 95 1.92 12.45 -2.04
CA MET A 95 1.60 13.59 -1.19
C MET A 95 2.84 14.44 -0.80
N GLY A 96 4.01 14.12 -1.34
CA GLY A 96 5.25 14.88 -1.11
C GLY A 96 6.05 14.46 0.13
N VAL A 97 5.74 13.32 0.76
CA VAL A 97 6.55 12.80 1.86
C VAL A 97 7.89 12.25 1.31
N PRO A 98 9.06 12.72 1.79
CA PRO A 98 10.36 12.21 1.33
C PRO A 98 10.61 10.74 1.72
N LEU A 99 11.35 10.00 0.89
CA LEU A 99 11.58 8.56 1.08
C LEU A 99 12.31 8.24 2.40
N GLU A 100 13.25 9.09 2.80
CA GLU A 100 13.99 8.99 4.05
C GLU A 100 13.11 9.16 5.30
N ARG A 101 11.92 9.76 5.15
CA ARG A 101 10.90 9.87 6.20
C ARG A 101 9.92 8.69 6.19
N MET A 102 10.16 7.69 5.34
CA MET A 102 9.30 6.51 5.17
C MET A 102 10.02 5.18 5.40
N PRO A 103 10.66 4.98 6.58
CA PRO A 103 11.36 3.74 6.87
C PRO A 103 10.41 2.54 6.94
N VAL A 104 10.95 1.36 6.68
CA VAL A 104 10.20 0.09 6.69
C VAL A 104 10.54 -0.68 7.96
N TRP A 105 9.54 -0.97 8.76
CA TRP A 105 9.63 -1.82 9.94
C TRP A 105 9.55 -3.29 9.55
N ASP A 106 10.60 -4.05 9.83
CA ASP A 106 10.64 -5.50 9.65
C ASP A 106 10.26 -6.22 10.96
N PRO A 107 9.08 -6.87 11.05
CA PRO A 107 8.65 -7.51 12.30
C PRO A 107 9.47 -8.75 12.69
N TYR A 108 10.37 -9.20 11.83
CA TYR A 108 11.27 -10.33 12.09
C TYR A 108 12.72 -9.90 12.35
N ALA A 109 13.02 -8.61 12.22
CA ALA A 109 14.31 -8.08 12.62
C ALA A 109 14.38 -7.93 14.14
N ASP A 110 15.59 -7.67 14.64
CA ASP A 110 15.83 -7.38 16.05
C ASP A 110 15.24 -5.99 16.42
N GLU A 111 15.83 -5.32 17.41
CA GLU A 111 15.35 -4.05 17.97
C GLU A 111 14.84 -3.04 16.92
N PHE A 112 13.68 -2.45 17.22
CA PHE A 112 13.01 -1.42 16.41
C PHE A 112 12.78 -1.78 14.94
N GLY A 113 12.55 -3.07 14.66
CA GLY A 113 12.30 -3.56 13.30
C GLY A 113 13.51 -3.43 12.39
N GLY A 114 14.72 -3.52 12.96
CA GLY A 114 15.99 -3.36 12.26
C GLY A 114 16.35 -1.92 11.90
N LEU A 115 15.65 -0.94 12.47
CA LEU A 115 15.88 0.48 12.23
C LEU A 115 16.73 1.10 13.33
N ALA A 116 17.58 2.06 12.98
CA ALA A 116 18.23 2.90 13.97
C ALA A 116 17.18 3.77 14.69
N ALA A 117 17.36 4.02 16.00
CA ALA A 117 16.43 4.83 16.78
C ALA A 117 16.14 6.20 16.15
N ALA A 118 17.19 6.89 15.69
CA ALA A 118 17.07 8.17 14.99
C ALA A 118 16.22 8.10 13.72
N THR A 119 16.19 6.96 13.03
CA THR A 119 15.33 6.73 11.87
C THR A 119 13.85 6.60 12.26
N VAL A 120 13.55 5.93 13.38
CA VAL A 120 12.19 5.83 13.92
C VAL A 120 11.70 7.21 14.37
N GLU A 121 12.50 7.93 15.14
CA GLU A 121 12.20 9.30 15.63
C GLU A 121 11.93 10.27 14.47
N ALA A 122 12.77 10.20 13.43
CA ALA A 122 12.66 11.00 12.22
C ALA A 122 11.67 10.43 11.20
N SER A 123 10.86 9.43 11.50
CA SER A 123 9.85 8.96 10.54
C SER A 123 8.68 9.95 10.40
N LYS A 124 8.00 9.94 9.25
CA LYS A 124 6.69 10.57 9.03
C LYS A 124 5.64 9.51 8.73
N VAL A 125 6.02 8.46 8.01
CA VAL A 125 5.20 7.27 7.78
C VAL A 125 6.06 6.04 8.02
N LEU A 126 5.84 5.33 9.11
CA LEU A 126 6.49 4.06 9.36
C LEU A 126 5.71 2.96 8.63
N LEU A 127 6.36 2.26 7.70
CA LEU A 127 5.73 1.28 6.82
C LEU A 127 5.99 -0.13 7.33
N TRP A 128 4.97 -0.97 7.43
CA TRP A 128 5.17 -2.39 7.73
C TRP A 128 5.73 -3.15 6.53
N LYS A 129 6.68 -4.07 6.73
CA LYS A 129 7.28 -4.90 5.67
C LYS A 129 6.35 -6.00 5.12
N GLY A 130 5.10 -5.67 4.79
CA GLY A 130 4.19 -6.52 4.04
C GLY A 130 3.98 -6.00 2.62
N HIS A 131 3.48 -6.86 1.73
CA HIS A 131 3.24 -6.53 0.32
C HIS A 131 2.27 -7.52 -0.30
N CYS A 132 1.60 -7.12 -1.39
CA CYS A 132 0.78 -8.04 -2.16
C CYS A 132 1.64 -8.89 -3.11
N SER A 133 1.61 -10.21 -2.92
CA SER A 133 2.33 -11.17 -3.77
C SER A 133 1.99 -11.08 -5.26
N VAL A 134 0.75 -10.68 -5.60
CA VAL A 134 0.33 -10.47 -6.99
C VAL A 134 1.05 -9.27 -7.60
N HIS A 135 1.08 -8.14 -6.89
CA HIS A 135 1.64 -6.90 -7.41
C HIS A 135 3.18 -6.85 -7.34
N GLN A 136 3.79 -7.64 -6.47
CA GLN A 136 5.25 -7.79 -6.40
C GLN A 136 5.84 -8.44 -7.67
N MET A 137 5.04 -9.15 -8.46
CA MET A 137 5.49 -9.76 -9.71
C MET A 137 5.77 -8.73 -10.81
N PHE A 138 5.27 -7.50 -10.69
CA PHE A 138 5.53 -6.45 -11.67
C PHE A 138 6.90 -5.82 -11.44
N GLN A 139 7.63 -5.62 -12.53
CA GLN A 139 8.95 -5.01 -12.54
C GLN A 139 8.95 -3.80 -13.47
N ARG A 140 9.84 -2.84 -13.20
CA ARG A 140 10.05 -1.69 -14.07
C ARG A 140 10.33 -2.10 -15.52
N SER A 141 11.11 -3.16 -15.72
CA SER A 141 11.43 -3.74 -17.02
C SER A 141 10.19 -4.13 -17.84
N HIS A 142 9.13 -4.62 -17.19
CA HIS A 142 7.86 -4.93 -17.89
C HIS A 142 7.22 -3.66 -18.45
N VAL A 143 7.23 -2.56 -17.68
CA VAL A 143 6.71 -1.26 -18.14
C VAL A 143 7.49 -0.76 -19.36
N ASP A 144 8.82 -0.79 -19.27
CA ASP A 144 9.69 -0.36 -20.35
C ASP A 144 9.49 -1.22 -21.62
N GLN A 145 9.32 -2.54 -21.45
CA GLN A 145 9.04 -3.46 -22.55
C GLN A 145 7.70 -3.14 -23.25
N PHE A 146 6.62 -2.91 -22.51
CA PHE A 146 5.32 -2.57 -23.11
C PHE A 146 5.39 -1.25 -23.89
N ARG A 147 6.09 -0.25 -23.36
CA ARG A 147 6.30 1.03 -24.07
C ARG A 147 7.07 0.86 -25.38
N GLN A 148 8.06 -0.03 -25.42
CA GLN A 148 8.82 -0.34 -26.64
C GLN A 148 7.98 -1.11 -27.67
N GLN A 149 7.21 -2.09 -27.21
CA GLN A 149 6.43 -2.98 -28.09
C GLN A 149 5.14 -2.35 -28.62
N ILE A 150 4.54 -1.45 -27.87
CA ILE A 150 3.22 -0.88 -28.18
C ILE A 150 3.33 0.65 -28.20
N PRO A 151 3.62 1.25 -29.37
CA PRO A 151 3.64 2.70 -29.51
C PRO A 151 2.32 3.34 -29.07
N GLY A 152 2.42 4.35 -28.20
CA GLY A 152 1.28 5.09 -27.66
C GLY A 152 0.49 4.37 -26.56
N VAL A 153 1.00 3.27 -26.01
CA VAL A 153 0.36 2.59 -24.88
C VAL A 153 0.35 3.47 -23.63
N LYS A 154 -0.77 3.45 -22.91
CA LYS A 154 -0.90 3.98 -21.56
C LYS A 154 -0.73 2.86 -20.54
N ILE A 155 0.08 3.09 -19.51
CA ILE A 155 0.40 2.13 -18.46
C ILE A 155 -0.35 2.53 -17.19
N LEU A 156 -1.17 1.61 -16.68
CA LEU A 156 -2.04 1.82 -15.53
C LEU A 156 -1.81 0.69 -14.52
N VAL A 157 -1.42 1.02 -13.29
CA VAL A 157 -1.04 0.02 -12.28
C VAL A 157 -1.77 0.24 -10.96
N HIS A 158 -1.88 -0.83 -10.18
CA HIS A 158 -2.38 -0.74 -8.81
C HIS A 158 -1.32 -0.10 -7.88
N PRO A 159 -1.71 0.71 -6.87
CA PRO A 159 -0.75 1.33 -5.95
C PRO A 159 -0.02 0.35 -5.02
N GLU A 160 -0.42 -0.92 -4.99
CA GLU A 160 0.31 -2.01 -4.29
C GLU A 160 1.56 -2.46 -5.05
N CYS A 161 1.78 -1.99 -6.30
CA CYS A 161 2.99 -2.29 -7.05
C CYS A 161 4.24 -1.66 -6.41
N PRO A 162 5.42 -2.27 -6.61
CA PRO A 162 6.69 -1.65 -6.24
C PRO A 162 6.83 -0.22 -6.76
N MET A 163 7.51 0.63 -6.00
CA MET A 163 7.57 2.07 -6.26
C MET A 163 8.12 2.39 -7.66
N GLU A 164 9.13 1.64 -8.09
CA GLU A 164 9.75 1.76 -9.41
C GLU A 164 8.80 1.42 -10.57
N VAL A 165 7.81 0.55 -10.34
CA VAL A 165 6.73 0.26 -11.29
C VAL A 165 5.71 1.39 -11.27
N ALA A 166 5.30 1.80 -10.07
CA ALA A 166 4.33 2.86 -9.85
C ALA A 166 4.82 4.19 -10.48
N ASP A 167 6.08 4.53 -10.31
CA ASP A 167 6.73 5.73 -10.87
C ASP A 167 6.81 5.71 -12.40
N ALA A 168 6.86 4.52 -13.00
CA ALA A 168 6.96 4.36 -14.45
C ALA A 168 5.60 4.27 -15.15
N ALA A 169 4.53 4.06 -14.38
CA ALA A 169 3.18 4.04 -14.89
C ALA A 169 2.67 5.47 -15.17
N ASP A 170 1.77 5.60 -16.12
CA ASP A 170 1.11 6.88 -16.41
C ASP A 170 0.00 7.17 -15.39
N ILE A 171 -0.62 6.11 -14.85
CA ILE A 171 -1.69 6.21 -13.86
C ILE A 171 -1.51 5.14 -12.77
N GLN A 172 -1.72 5.54 -11.52
CA GLN A 172 -1.83 4.64 -10.37
C GLN A 172 -3.27 4.67 -9.82
N GLY A 173 -3.89 3.51 -9.59
CA GLY A 173 -5.29 3.47 -9.18
C GLY A 173 -5.77 2.18 -8.56
N SER A 174 -6.77 2.29 -7.67
CA SER A 174 -7.53 1.13 -7.20
C SER A 174 -8.20 0.41 -8.38
N THR A 175 -8.64 -0.83 -8.18
CA THR A 175 -9.45 -1.57 -9.16
C THR A 175 -10.62 -0.74 -9.72
N GLY A 176 -11.34 -0.01 -8.86
CA GLY A 176 -12.45 0.85 -9.30
C GLY A 176 -12.00 2.00 -10.20
N ARG A 177 -10.85 2.63 -9.90
CA ARG A 177 -10.27 3.63 -10.80
C ARG A 177 -9.82 2.98 -12.11
N ILE A 178 -9.20 1.81 -12.06
CA ILE A 178 -8.75 1.10 -13.25
C ILE A 178 -9.89 0.84 -14.23
N ILE A 179 -11.01 0.30 -13.73
CA ILE A 179 -12.22 0.04 -14.52
C ILE A 179 -12.72 1.34 -15.15
N ARG A 180 -12.87 2.40 -14.35
CA ARG A 180 -13.38 3.69 -14.84
C ARG A 180 -12.50 4.30 -15.94
N GLU A 181 -11.18 4.23 -15.79
CA GLU A 181 -10.24 4.78 -16.78
C GLU A 181 -10.35 4.04 -18.12
N VAL A 182 -10.55 2.72 -18.08
CA VAL A 182 -10.76 1.90 -19.29
C VAL A 182 -12.13 2.16 -19.92
N GLU A 183 -13.21 2.16 -19.13
CA GLU A 183 -14.59 2.40 -19.61
C GLU A 183 -14.76 3.78 -20.27
N THR A 184 -14.03 4.78 -19.78
CA THR A 184 -14.10 6.16 -20.29
C THR A 184 -13.01 6.50 -21.29
N ALA A 185 -12.14 5.54 -21.62
CA ALA A 185 -11.05 5.75 -22.56
C ALA A 185 -11.59 5.97 -24.00
N PRO A 186 -11.02 6.93 -24.76
CA PRO A 186 -11.36 7.07 -26.17
C PRO A 186 -11.07 5.79 -26.96
N ALA A 187 -11.95 5.47 -27.91
CA ALA A 187 -11.78 4.33 -28.80
C ALA A 187 -10.44 4.37 -29.54
N GLY A 188 -9.79 3.21 -29.69
CA GLY A 188 -8.48 3.08 -30.33
C GLY A 188 -7.28 3.40 -29.44
N THR A 189 -7.50 3.79 -28.18
CA THR A 189 -6.42 3.86 -27.18
C THR A 189 -5.94 2.47 -26.78
N LYS A 190 -4.67 2.36 -26.37
CA LYS A 190 -4.03 1.09 -25.99
C LYS A 190 -3.59 1.18 -24.55
N TRP A 191 -3.83 0.12 -23.78
CA TRP A 191 -3.58 0.11 -22.34
C TRP A 191 -2.83 -1.16 -21.93
N ALA A 192 -1.83 -1.00 -21.05
CA ALA A 192 -1.26 -2.12 -20.29
C ALA A 192 -1.63 -1.93 -18.82
N ILE A 193 -2.22 -2.96 -18.22
CA ILE A 193 -2.83 -2.90 -16.89
C ILE A 193 -2.05 -3.82 -15.94
N GLY A 194 -1.41 -3.25 -14.92
CA GLY A 194 -0.65 -3.97 -13.90
C GLY A 194 -1.49 -4.20 -12.63
N THR A 195 -2.30 -5.25 -12.63
CA THR A 195 -3.10 -5.70 -11.49
C THR A 195 -3.45 -7.19 -11.63
N GLU A 196 -4.34 -7.72 -10.78
CA GLU A 196 -4.81 -9.10 -10.81
C GLU A 196 -5.39 -9.49 -12.20
N LEU A 197 -5.02 -10.70 -12.67
CA LEU A 197 -5.23 -11.16 -14.04
C LEU A 197 -6.70 -11.34 -14.41
N HIS A 198 -7.55 -11.82 -13.51
CA HIS A 198 -8.99 -11.99 -13.79
C HIS A 198 -9.67 -10.65 -14.09
N LEU A 199 -9.30 -9.59 -13.37
CA LEU A 199 -9.78 -8.23 -13.70
C LEU A 199 -9.35 -7.80 -15.11
N VAL A 200 -8.08 -8.02 -15.47
CA VAL A 200 -7.55 -7.66 -16.80
C VAL A 200 -8.27 -8.45 -17.90
N ASN A 201 -8.47 -9.74 -17.71
CA ASN A 201 -9.19 -10.59 -18.67
C ASN A 201 -10.65 -10.17 -18.83
N ARG A 202 -11.31 -9.76 -17.74
CA ARG A 202 -12.68 -9.23 -17.79
C ARG A 202 -12.75 -7.95 -18.61
N LEU A 203 -11.87 -6.97 -18.33
CA LEU A 203 -11.83 -5.71 -19.07
C LEU A 203 -11.58 -5.92 -20.56
N LYS A 204 -10.71 -6.88 -20.92
CA LYS A 204 -10.46 -7.27 -22.32
C LYS A 204 -11.66 -7.92 -23.02
N ALA A 205 -12.55 -8.56 -22.27
CA ALA A 205 -13.76 -9.16 -22.83
C ALA A 205 -14.88 -8.11 -23.02
N GLU A 206 -14.87 -7.04 -22.22
CA GLU A 206 -15.90 -6.00 -22.19
C GLU A 206 -15.58 -4.80 -23.11
N HIS A 207 -14.30 -4.55 -23.44
CA HIS A 207 -13.81 -3.39 -24.20
C HIS A 207 -12.75 -3.77 -25.24
#